data_AF-A0A419F6E3-F1
#
_entry.id   AF-A0A419F6E3-F1
#
_cell.length_a   1.000
_cell.length_b   1.000
_cell.length_c   1.000
_cell.angle_alpha   90.00
_cell.angle_beta   90.00
_cell.angle_gamma   90.00
#
_symmetry.space_group_name_H-M   'P 1'
#
loop_
_entity.id
_entity.type
_entity.pdbx_description
1 polymer ?
#
loop_
_entity_poly.entity_id
_entity_poly.type
_entity_poly.pdbx_seq_one_letter_code
_entity_poly.pdbx_strand_id
1 'polypeptide(L)'
;VPPGSSGGVTGAGLAGSLAGAVLVAALGRWADPAALPAAMLLPVALAGFSGGLFDSVLGATLQERRRCEACGKITEKTLHCGRGTVPAAGLPGLNNDTVNLLCTAFGAVAAGIWMYFINL
;
A
#
# COMPACT_ATOMS: atom_id res chain seq x y z
N VAL A 1 -14.01 -7.13 -8.57
CA VAL A 1 -13.43 -6.05 -9.41
C VAL A 1 -12.52 -6.67 -10.47
N PRO A 2 -12.28 -6.02 -11.62
CA PRO A 2 -11.32 -6.51 -12.61
C PRO A 2 -9.93 -6.74 -11.99
N PRO A 3 -9.17 -7.75 -12.43
CA PRO A 3 -7.78 -7.95 -12.00
C PRO A 3 -6.95 -6.67 -12.20
N GLY A 4 -6.11 -6.33 -11.21
CA GLY A 4 -5.28 -5.12 -11.23
C GLY A 4 -6.00 -3.82 -10.88
N SER A 5 -7.23 -3.88 -10.35
CA SER A 5 -7.88 -2.69 -9.79
C SER A 5 -7.29 -2.33 -8.42
N SER A 6 -6.87 -1.06 -8.24
CA SER A 6 -6.40 -0.56 -6.94
C SER A 6 -7.45 -0.77 -5.84
N GLY A 7 -7.05 -1.46 -4.77
CA GLY A 7 -7.93 -1.85 -3.66
C GLY A 7 -8.69 -3.18 -3.84
N GLY A 8 -8.41 -3.94 -4.90
CA GLY A 8 -8.97 -5.28 -5.09
C GLY A 8 -8.24 -6.34 -4.26
N VAL A 9 -8.95 -7.00 -3.32
CA VAL A 9 -8.40 -8.12 -2.54
C VAL A 9 -8.72 -9.46 -3.22
N THR A 10 -7.70 -10.27 -3.50
CA THR A 10 -7.84 -11.63 -4.03
C THR A 10 -7.02 -12.61 -3.19
N GLY A 11 -7.42 -13.89 -3.15
CA GLY A 11 -6.66 -14.91 -2.39
C GLY A 11 -5.20 -15.04 -2.87
N ALA A 12 -4.98 -15.02 -4.19
CA ALA A 12 -3.64 -15.02 -4.77
C ALA A 12 -2.84 -13.75 -4.40
N GLY A 13 -3.50 -12.58 -4.39
CA GLY A 13 -2.90 -11.33 -3.93
C GLY A 13 -2.51 -11.39 -2.46
N LEU A 14 -3.38 -11.89 -1.58
CA LEU A 14 -3.09 -12.04 -0.15
C LEU A 14 -1.91 -12.99 0.10
N ALA A 15 -1.89 -14.14 -0.58
CA ALA A 15 -0.77 -15.09 -0.48
C ALA A 15 0.54 -14.46 -0.97
N GLY A 16 0.49 -13.72 -2.10
CA GLY A 16 1.63 -12.99 -2.64
C GLY A 16 2.14 -11.90 -1.70
N SER A 17 1.24 -11.10 -1.11
CA SER A 17 1.57 -10.05 -0.13
C SER A 17 2.20 -10.64 1.12
N LEU A 18 1.67 -11.75 1.64
CA LEU A 18 2.25 -12.44 2.80
C LEU A 18 3.64 -12.99 2.48
N ALA A 19 3.79 -13.68 1.34
CA ALA A 19 5.08 -14.21 0.90
C ALA A 19 6.12 -13.09 0.69
N GLY A 20 5.70 -11.98 0.08
CA GLY A 20 6.54 -10.80 -0.09
C GLY A 20 6.96 -10.19 1.25
N ALA A 21 6.05 -10.06 2.22
CA ALA A 21 6.38 -9.54 3.55
C ALA A 21 7.37 -10.44 4.31
N VAL A 22 7.20 -11.76 4.22
CA VAL A 22 8.16 -12.74 4.78
C VAL A 22 9.52 -12.62 4.09
N LEU A 23 9.54 -12.50 2.76
CA LEU A 23 10.77 -12.33 2.00
C LEU A 23 11.52 -11.05 2.40
N VAL A 24 10.82 -9.92 2.51
CA VAL A 24 11.41 -8.64 2.94
C VAL A 24 11.99 -8.76 4.35
N ALA A 25 11.28 -9.38 5.29
CA ALA A 25 11.79 -9.61 6.64
C ALA A 25 13.06 -10.49 6.65
N ALA A 26 13.05 -11.56 5.84
CA ALA A 26 14.19 -12.47 5.70
C ALA A 26 15.41 -11.77 5.08
N LEU A 27 15.20 -10.98 4.03
CA LEU A 27 16.25 -10.19 3.39
C LEU A 27 16.81 -9.11 4.31
N GLY A 28 15.95 -8.43 5.08
CA GLY A 28 16.38 -7.44 6.08
C GLY A 28 17.28 -8.07 7.14
N ARG A 29 16.93 -9.25 7.64
CA ARG A 29 17.79 -10.00 8.56
C ARG A 29 19.08 -10.50 7.88
N TRP A 30 19.02 -10.94 6.64
CA TRP A 30 20.21 -11.38 5.91
C TRP A 30 21.19 -10.22 5.70
N ALA A 31 20.68 -9.02 5.42
CA ALA A 31 21.49 -7.81 5.25
C ALA A 31 22.12 -7.35 6.56
N ASP A 32 21.38 -7.36 7.66
CA ASP A 32 21.90 -7.02 8.99
C ASP A 32 21.27 -7.89 10.09
N PRO A 33 21.91 -9.03 10.43
CA PRO A 33 21.41 -9.93 11.46
C PRO A 33 21.42 -9.34 12.87
N ALA A 34 22.25 -8.32 13.11
CA ALA A 34 22.39 -7.65 14.39
C ALA A 34 21.28 -6.61 14.59
N ALA A 35 20.98 -5.82 13.54
CA ALA A 35 19.86 -4.87 13.56
C ALA A 35 18.48 -5.57 13.56
N LEU A 36 18.36 -6.76 12.94
CA LEU A 36 17.11 -7.51 12.89
C LEU A 36 17.22 -8.92 13.51
N PRO A 37 17.10 -9.06 14.83
CA PRO A 37 17.09 -10.35 15.52
C PRO A 37 16.02 -11.30 14.99
N ALA A 38 16.24 -12.61 15.08
CA ALA A 38 15.30 -13.61 14.57
C ALA A 38 13.90 -13.49 15.18
N ALA A 39 13.81 -13.05 16.45
CA ALA A 39 12.54 -12.79 17.13
C ALA A 39 11.70 -11.68 16.47
N MET A 40 12.32 -10.79 15.69
CA MET A 40 11.64 -9.69 14.98
C MET A 40 11.11 -10.09 13.60
N LEU A 41 11.47 -11.27 13.06
CA LEU A 41 11.05 -11.68 11.72
C LEU A 41 9.53 -11.76 11.58
N LEU A 42 8.86 -12.42 12.53
CA LEU A 42 7.41 -12.56 12.51
C LEU A 42 6.70 -11.21 12.72
N PRO A 43 7.05 -10.38 13.73
CA PRO A 43 6.51 -9.03 13.86
C PRO A 43 6.68 -8.17 12.60
N VAL A 44 7.84 -8.19 11.96
CA VAL A 44 8.13 -7.39 10.76
C VAL A 44 7.33 -7.88 9.57
N ALA A 45 7.23 -9.18 9.35
CA ALA A 45 6.42 -9.75 8.29
C ALA A 45 4.92 -9.42 8.49
N LEU A 46 4.40 -9.53 9.72
CA LEU A 46 3.02 -9.17 10.03
C LEU A 46 2.77 -7.67 9.88
N ALA A 47 3.73 -6.83 10.29
CA ALA A 47 3.66 -5.37 10.10
C ALA A 47 3.64 -5.01 8.62
N GLY A 48 4.53 -5.60 7.80
CA GLY A 48 4.55 -5.37 6.36
C GLY A 48 3.27 -5.84 5.67
N PHE A 49 2.76 -7.02 6.03
CA PHE A 49 1.52 -7.55 5.50
C PHE A 49 0.30 -6.68 5.87
N SER A 50 0.16 -6.32 7.15
CA SER A 50 -0.93 -5.46 7.63
C SER A 50 -0.85 -4.05 7.05
N GLY A 51 0.35 -3.50 6.89
CA GLY A 51 0.57 -2.22 6.21
C GLY A 51 0.10 -2.25 4.75
N GLY A 52 0.41 -3.31 4.00
CA GLY A 52 -0.07 -3.49 2.63
C GLY A 52 -1.59 -3.66 2.52
N LEU A 53 -2.22 -4.29 3.52
CA LEU A 53 -3.69 -4.37 3.60
C LEU A 53 -4.30 -3.00 3.87
N PHE A 54 -3.72 -2.24 4.80
CA PHE A 54 -4.18 -0.90 5.13
C PHE A 54 -4.07 0.05 3.93
N ASP A 55 -2.95 -0.01 3.22
CA ASP A 55 -2.75 0.71 1.97
C ASP A 55 -3.82 0.34 0.92
N SER A 56 -4.09 -0.95 0.75
CA SER A 56 -5.14 -1.41 -0.17
C SER A 56 -6.53 -0.89 0.23
N VAL A 57 -6.85 -0.81 1.52
CA VAL A 57 -8.13 -0.27 2.01
C VAL A 57 -8.22 1.23 1.77
N LEU A 58 -7.15 1.99 2.06
CA LEU A 58 -7.12 3.43 1.78
C LEU A 58 -7.20 3.71 0.28
N GLY A 59 -6.47 2.95 -0.54
CA GLY A 59 -6.55 3.00 -2.00
C GLY A 59 -7.96 2.66 -2.52
N ALA A 60 -8.65 1.72 -1.88
CA ALA A 60 -10.01 1.36 -2.27
C ALA A 60 -11.05 2.45 -1.95
N THR A 61 -10.82 3.22 -0.88
CA THR A 61 -11.83 4.10 -0.27
C THR A 61 -11.61 5.59 -0.57
N LEU A 62 -10.36 6.06 -0.48
CA LEU A 62 -10.03 7.47 -0.59
C LEU A 62 -9.47 7.85 -1.96
N GLN A 63 -8.82 6.92 -2.66
CA GLN A 63 -8.13 7.22 -3.91
C GLN A 63 -9.07 7.72 -5.01
N GLU A 64 -8.66 8.78 -5.69
CA GLU A 64 -9.36 9.34 -6.83
C GLU A 64 -9.46 8.29 -7.95
N ARG A 65 -10.70 8.00 -8.34
CA ARG A 65 -11.01 7.20 -9.52
C ARG A 65 -11.71 8.09 -10.52
N ARG A 66 -11.25 8.06 -11.76
CA ARG A 66 -11.80 8.82 -12.86
C ARG A 66 -12.44 7.90 -13.88
N ARG A 67 -13.38 8.43 -14.66
CA ARG A 67 -14.06 7.70 -15.73
C ARG A 67 -13.74 8.34 -17.06
N CYS A 68 -13.38 7.52 -18.04
CA CYS A 68 -13.26 7.99 -19.42
C CYS A 68 -14.65 8.11 -20.04
N GLU A 69 -14.99 9.28 -20.57
CA GLU A 69 -16.28 9.50 -21.23
C GLU A 69 -16.38 8.83 -22.60
N ALA A 70 -15.25 8.50 -23.23
CA ALA A 70 -15.24 7.85 -24.55
C ALA A 70 -15.51 6.34 -24.49
N CYS A 71 -14.88 5.62 -23.55
CA CYS A 71 -15.00 4.16 -23.44
C CYS A 71 -15.71 3.69 -22.16
N GLY A 72 -16.06 4.61 -21.26
CA GLY A 72 -16.74 4.31 -19.99
C GLY A 72 -15.87 3.66 -18.91
N LYS A 73 -14.59 3.35 -19.21
CA LYS A 73 -13.68 2.65 -18.31
C LYS A 73 -13.28 3.51 -17.11
N ILE A 74 -13.22 2.89 -15.93
CA ILE A 74 -12.65 3.48 -14.72
C ILE A 74 -11.12 3.42 -14.81
N THR A 75 -10.47 4.55 -14.54
CA THR A 75 -9.02 4.72 -14.63
C THR A 75 -8.56 5.79 -13.63
N GLU A 76 -7.29 5.74 -13.26
CA GLU A 76 -6.65 6.76 -12.43
C GLU A 76 -6.10 7.91 -13.29
N LYS A 77 -6.04 7.74 -14.61
CA LYS A 77 -5.46 8.71 -15.54
C LYS A 77 -6.42 9.88 -15.75
N THR A 78 -5.88 11.09 -15.78
CA THR A 78 -6.61 12.31 -16.15
C THR A 78 -6.92 12.39 -17.65
N LEU A 79 -6.20 11.59 -18.46
CA LEU A 79 -6.41 11.48 -19.90
C LEU A 79 -6.47 10.01 -20.34
N HIS A 80 -7.52 9.66 -21.08
CA HIS A 80 -7.71 8.32 -21.65
C HIS A 80 -8.49 8.41 -22.97
N CYS A 81 -8.16 7.57 -23.95
CA CYS A 81 -8.72 7.62 -25.30
C CYS A 81 -8.59 9.01 -25.97
N GLY A 82 -7.53 9.75 -25.67
CA GLY A 82 -7.29 11.09 -26.21
C GLY A 82 -8.18 12.21 -25.65
N ARG A 83 -9.00 11.92 -24.62
CA ARG A 83 -9.88 12.89 -23.96
C ARG A 83 -9.62 12.96 -22.46
N GLY A 84 -9.97 14.10 -21.86
CA GLY A 84 -10.00 14.23 -20.41
C GLY A 84 -10.95 13.20 -19.78
N THR A 85 -10.59 12.70 -18.60
CA THR A 85 -11.48 11.87 -17.79
C THR A 85 -12.21 12.74 -16.77
N VAL A 86 -13.35 12.28 -16.28
CA VAL A 86 -14.12 12.99 -15.24
C VAL A 86 -13.98 12.29 -13.89
N PRO A 87 -13.96 13.01 -12.75
CA PRO A 87 -13.97 12.38 -11.43
C PRO A 87 -15.18 11.46 -11.27
N ALA A 88 -14.99 10.27 -10.70
CA ALA A 88 -16.04 9.27 -10.52
C ALA A 88 -16.20 8.82 -9.06
N ALA A 89 -15.12 8.74 -8.29
CA ALA A 89 -15.14 8.41 -6.86
C ALA A 89 -13.82 8.87 -6.19
N GLY A 90 -13.81 8.83 -4.85
CA GLY A 90 -12.64 9.19 -4.05
C GLY A 90 -12.44 10.70 -3.90
N LEU A 91 -11.31 11.08 -3.29
CA LEU A 91 -10.94 12.46 -3.02
C LEU A 91 -10.20 13.06 -4.23
N PRO A 92 -10.63 14.22 -4.75
CA PRO A 92 -9.96 14.88 -5.87
C PRO A 92 -8.48 15.13 -5.56
N GLY A 93 -7.58 14.72 -6.47
CA GLY A 93 -6.14 14.87 -6.35
C GLY A 93 -5.44 13.78 -5.53
N LEU A 94 -6.17 12.87 -4.87
CA LEU A 94 -5.58 11.80 -4.07
C LEU A 94 -5.28 10.58 -4.94
N ASN A 95 -4.10 10.53 -5.55
CA ASN A 95 -3.66 9.39 -6.34
C ASN A 95 -2.98 8.31 -5.47
N ASN A 96 -2.64 7.16 -6.09
CA ASN A 96 -1.98 6.04 -5.42
C ASN A 96 -0.66 6.45 -4.75
N ASP A 97 0.12 7.34 -5.38
CA ASP A 97 1.39 7.83 -4.82
C ASP A 97 1.16 8.64 -3.52
N THR A 98 0.07 9.41 -3.47
CA THR A 98 -0.33 10.16 -2.28
C THR A 98 -0.77 9.21 -1.17
N VAL A 99 -1.53 8.15 -1.49
CA VAL A 99 -1.91 7.11 -0.52
C VAL A 99 -0.65 6.45 0.06
N ASN A 100 0.26 5.99 -0.81
CA ASN A 100 1.53 5.38 -0.41
C ASN A 100 2.37 6.30 0.48
N LEU A 101 2.43 7.59 0.16
CA LEU A 101 3.15 8.58 0.96
C LEU A 101 2.54 8.70 2.36
N LEU A 102 1.22 8.76 2.48
CA LEU A 102 0.53 8.82 3.77
C LEU A 102 0.74 7.55 4.60
N CYS A 103 0.63 6.37 3.98
CA CYS A 103 0.91 5.08 4.61
C CYS A 103 2.36 5.01 5.13
N THR A 104 3.32 5.46 4.31
CA THR A 104 4.74 5.46 4.66
C THR A 104 5.04 6.44 5.79
N ALA A 105 4.50 7.66 5.71
CA ALA A 105 4.67 8.68 6.75
C ALA A 105 4.09 8.22 8.09
N PHE A 106 2.90 7.59 8.07
CA PHE A 106 2.30 7.00 9.26
C PHE A 106 3.20 5.91 9.86
N GLY A 107 3.72 5.00 9.03
CA GLY A 107 4.65 3.95 9.47
C GLY A 107 5.92 4.52 10.10
N ALA A 108 6.50 5.56 9.49
CA ALA A 108 7.69 6.24 10.01
C ALA A 108 7.44 6.90 11.38
N VAL A 109 6.31 7.60 11.54
CA VAL A 109 5.92 8.22 12.81
C VAL A 109 5.67 7.16 13.88
N ALA A 110 4.94 6.10 13.56
CA ALA A 110 4.68 5.00 14.50
C ALA A 110 5.97 4.32 14.95
N ALA A 111 6.90 4.07 14.02
CA ALA A 111 8.22 3.52 14.34
C ALA A 111 9.05 4.48 15.22
N GLY A 112 9.04 5.78 14.92
CA GLY A 112 9.71 6.79 15.72
C GLY A 112 9.18 6.89 17.15
N ILE A 113 7.84 6.85 17.32
CA ILE A 113 7.20 6.82 18.64
C ILE A 113 7.58 5.55 19.39
N TRP A 114 7.52 4.39 18.74
CA TRP A 114 7.94 3.12 19.34
C TRP A 114 9.39 3.18 19.81
N MET A 115 10.30 3.65 18.95
CA MET A 115 11.71 3.84 19.27
C MET A 115 11.92 4.78 20.46
N TYR A 116 11.16 5.87 20.55
CA TYR A 116 11.23 6.80 21.67
C TYR A 116 10.88 6.12 23.00
N PHE A 117 9.81 5.31 23.04
CA PHE A 117 9.38 4.65 24.28
C PHE A 117 10.25 3.47 24.71
N ILE A 118 10.92 2.76 23.78
CA ILE A 118 11.83 1.65 24.14
C ILE A 118 13.23 2.12 24.56
N ASN A 119 13.59 3.38 24.28
CA ASN A 119 14.87 3.98 24.67
C ASN A 119 14.76 4.86 25.94
N LEU A 120 13.59 4.91 26.58
CA LEU A 120 13.33 5.50 27.89
C LEU A 120 13.14 4.41 28.94
#